data_AF-A0A847GLB4-F1
#
_entry.id   AF-A0A847GLB4-F1
#
_cell.length_a   1.000
_cell.length_b   1.000
_cell.length_c   1.000
_cell.angle_alpha   90.00
_cell.angle_beta   90.00
_cell.angle_gamma   90.00
#
_symmetry.space_group_name_H-M   'P 1'
#
loop_
_entity.id
_entity.type
_entity.pdbx_description
1 polymer ?
#
loop_
_entity_poly.entity_id
_entity_poly.type
_entity_poly.pdbx_seq_one_letter_code
_entity_poly.pdbx_strand_id
1 'polypeptide(L)'
;MEIDRRSALKRLLVMGAASWCGGCRTTPITNRKQLLLVPEKQEIALGLSAYEEAVKQEPHSTNQHFIEMVNRVGLRLAEVADKSDYQWEFRVLASPAQNAFALPGGKVAVYEGILPVCGNEAGLAVVVSHEIAHILARHGGERMSQNYAVEGVRQAVQYVANKKELKNKGVILQAYGVASKYGVILPYSRKHESEADHMGLMLMGKAGYDPAEAPRFWRRFSGANQAEKPPEFLSTHPCDERRVKALEQLVPQANELYAQAPDKHGLGEMVAAAESAGGKPPGTAQASSGSSPAAPPQSSFTAGLEPMELPLIPGRSPVPLGQQPHTSSLVR
;
A
#
# COMPACT_ATOMS: atom_id res chain seq x y z
N MET A 1 -44.86 2.85 20.29
CA MET A 1 -44.22 1.52 20.18
C MET A 1 -42.88 1.61 20.88
N GLU A 2 -42.83 1.23 22.14
CA GLU A 2 -41.65 1.34 22.99
C GLU A 2 -40.78 0.09 22.74
N ILE A 3 -39.68 0.25 22.02
CA ILE A 3 -38.77 -0.86 21.76
C ILE A 3 -38.10 -1.22 23.09
N ASP A 4 -38.42 -2.40 23.65
CA ASP A 4 -37.79 -2.91 24.86
C ASP A 4 -36.27 -2.97 24.65
N ARG A 5 -35.56 -2.10 25.37
CA ARG A 5 -34.10 -1.94 25.32
C ARG A 5 -33.38 -3.25 25.58
N ARG A 6 -33.93 -4.15 26.39
CA ARG A 6 -33.34 -5.47 26.67
C ARG A 6 -33.47 -6.39 25.46
N SER A 7 -34.63 -6.40 24.79
CA SER A 7 -34.81 -7.15 23.53
C SER A 7 -33.93 -6.63 22.40
N ALA A 8 -33.75 -5.31 22.29
CA ALA A 8 -32.88 -4.69 21.30
C ALA A 8 -31.40 -5.02 21.54
N LEU A 9 -30.95 -4.98 22.80
CA LEU A 9 -29.57 -5.34 23.17
C LEU A 9 -29.28 -6.83 22.92
N LYS A 10 -30.23 -7.73 23.23
CA LYS A 10 -30.11 -9.16 22.92
C LYS A 10 -30.03 -9.40 21.41
N ARG A 11 -30.86 -8.71 20.61
CA ARG A 11 -30.81 -8.82 19.13
C ARG A 11 -29.51 -8.27 18.56
N LEU A 12 -29.00 -7.16 19.08
CA LEU A 12 -27.68 -6.59 18.71
C LEU A 12 -26.53 -7.54 19.07
N LEU A 13 -26.55 -8.14 20.25
CA LEU A 13 -25.54 -9.12 20.68
C LEU A 13 -25.58 -10.39 19.83
N VAL A 14 -26.77 -10.90 19.51
CA VAL A 14 -26.93 -12.09 18.65
C VAL A 14 -26.51 -11.81 17.21
N MET A 15 -26.87 -10.65 16.64
CA MET A 15 -26.41 -10.27 15.29
C MET A 15 -24.91 -9.96 15.25
N GLY A 16 -24.35 -9.35 16.30
CA GLY A 16 -22.91 -9.11 16.44
C GLY A 16 -22.11 -10.41 16.56
N ALA A 17 -22.62 -11.39 17.32
CA ALA A 17 -22.01 -12.71 17.45
C ALA A 17 -22.07 -13.52 16.15
N ALA A 18 -23.17 -13.45 15.39
CA ALA A 18 -23.31 -14.14 14.11
C ALA A 18 -22.36 -13.59 13.02
N SER A 19 -22.13 -12.27 12.99
CA SER A 19 -21.14 -11.65 12.09
C SER A 19 -19.69 -11.98 12.45
N TRP A 20 -19.42 -12.39 13.70
CA TRP A 20 -18.06 -12.68 14.18
C TRP A 20 -17.47 -13.97 13.59
N CYS A 21 -18.30 -14.92 13.17
CA CYS A 21 -17.85 -16.18 12.58
C CYS A 21 -17.53 -16.09 11.07
N GLY A 22 -18.02 -15.06 10.37
CA GLY A 22 -17.87 -14.94 8.91
C GLY A 22 -16.59 -14.26 8.44
N GLY A 23 -15.95 -13.45 9.29
CA GLY A 23 -14.83 -12.57 8.91
C GLY A 23 -13.43 -13.12 9.21
N CYS A 24 -13.29 -14.21 9.96
CA CYS A 24 -11.98 -14.79 10.25
C CYS A 24 -11.37 -15.43 9.00
N ARG A 25 -10.13 -15.05 8.66
CA ARG A 25 -9.34 -15.60 7.55
C ARG A 25 -7.91 -15.84 8.01
N THR A 26 -7.15 -16.62 7.24
CA THR A 26 -5.72 -16.84 7.45
C THR A 26 -4.92 -16.20 6.33
N THR A 27 -3.77 -15.62 6.65
CA THR A 27 -2.81 -15.11 5.65
C THR A 27 -2.10 -16.27 4.94
N PRO A 28 -1.74 -16.10 3.66
CA PRO A 28 -0.93 -17.09 2.96
C PRO A 28 0.48 -17.15 3.56
N ILE A 29 1.15 -18.30 3.42
CA ILE A 29 2.51 -18.59 3.92
C ILE A 29 2.62 -18.65 5.46
N THR A 30 2.25 -17.58 6.18
CA THR A 30 2.41 -17.50 7.65
C THR A 30 1.24 -18.09 8.44
N ASN A 31 0.09 -18.32 7.80
CA ASN A 31 -1.12 -18.87 8.40
C ASN A 31 -1.67 -18.06 9.60
N ARG A 32 -1.35 -16.76 9.66
CA ARG A 32 -1.80 -15.89 10.74
C ARG A 32 -3.30 -15.64 10.61
N LYS A 33 -4.03 -15.79 11.73
CA LYS A 33 -5.45 -15.41 11.79
C LYS A 33 -5.63 -13.90 11.77
N GLN A 34 -6.60 -13.45 10.99
CA GLN A 34 -7.00 -12.05 10.86
C GLN A 34 -8.51 -11.90 10.71
N LEU A 35 -9.02 -10.71 11.00
CA LEU A 35 -10.40 -10.32 10.80
C LEU A 35 -10.53 -9.50 9.52
N LEU A 36 -11.25 -10.03 8.53
CA LEU A 36 -11.57 -9.38 7.27
C LEU A 36 -13.09 -9.23 7.15
N LEU A 37 -13.57 -8.03 7.49
CA LEU A 37 -14.97 -7.61 7.32
C LEU A 37 -15.21 -7.02 5.92
N VAL A 38 -14.15 -6.52 5.28
CA VAL A 38 -14.20 -5.93 3.94
C VAL A 38 -14.07 -7.06 2.90
N PRO A 39 -14.98 -7.17 1.93
CA PRO A 39 -14.83 -8.09 0.81
C PRO A 39 -13.67 -7.70 -0.09
N GLU A 40 -12.92 -8.68 -0.60
CA GLU A 40 -11.73 -8.45 -1.44
C GLU A 40 -12.05 -7.68 -2.72
N LYS A 41 -13.20 -7.97 -3.35
CA LYS A 41 -13.66 -7.22 -4.54
C LYS A 41 -13.80 -5.72 -4.25
N GLN A 42 -14.22 -5.36 -3.05
CA GLN A 42 -14.30 -3.97 -2.63
C GLN A 42 -12.90 -3.37 -2.44
N GLU A 43 -11.95 -4.13 -1.87
CA GLU A 43 -10.55 -3.70 -1.76
C GLU A 43 -9.91 -3.48 -3.13
N ILE A 44 -10.14 -4.37 -4.09
CA ILE A 44 -9.65 -4.24 -5.48
C ILE A 44 -10.21 -2.97 -6.11
N ALA A 45 -11.54 -2.74 -6.04
CA ALA A 45 -12.15 -1.55 -6.62
C ALA A 45 -11.59 -0.24 -6.01
N LEU A 46 -11.41 -0.23 -4.70
CA LEU A 46 -10.82 0.90 -3.98
C LEU A 46 -9.33 1.08 -4.31
N GLY A 47 -8.59 -0.01 -4.43
CA GLY A 47 -7.18 -0.03 -4.80
C GLY A 47 -6.94 0.53 -6.20
N LEU A 48 -7.75 0.13 -7.19
CA LEU A 48 -7.68 0.67 -8.55
C LEU A 48 -7.91 2.18 -8.59
N SER A 49 -8.97 2.68 -7.92
CA SER A 49 -9.26 4.11 -7.86
C SER A 49 -8.14 4.91 -7.16
N ALA A 50 -7.58 4.37 -6.07
CA ALA A 50 -6.46 5.00 -5.37
C ALA A 50 -5.19 4.99 -6.21
N TYR A 51 -4.92 3.91 -6.95
CA TYR A 51 -3.77 3.81 -7.84
C TYR A 51 -3.83 4.85 -8.96
N GLU A 52 -4.99 4.99 -9.61
CA GLU A 52 -5.19 5.97 -10.68
C GLU A 52 -4.97 7.41 -10.20
N GLU A 53 -5.53 7.78 -9.06
CA GLU A 53 -5.31 9.11 -8.48
C GLU A 53 -3.84 9.33 -8.09
N ALA A 54 -3.18 8.29 -7.56
CA ALA A 54 -1.80 8.35 -7.14
C ALA A 54 -0.85 8.58 -8.31
N VAL A 55 -0.94 7.75 -9.35
CA VAL A 55 -0.03 7.82 -10.50
C VAL A 55 -0.33 9.01 -11.42
N LYS A 56 -1.55 9.54 -11.41
CA LYS A 56 -1.93 10.70 -12.24
C LYS A 56 -1.14 11.97 -11.88
N GLN A 57 -0.72 12.10 -10.63
CA GLN A 57 0.02 13.28 -10.14
C GLN A 57 1.54 13.16 -10.35
N GLU A 58 2.02 11.98 -10.78
CA GLU A 58 3.44 11.67 -10.86
C GLU A 58 3.86 11.48 -12.33
N PRO A 59 4.94 12.11 -12.80
CA PRO A 59 5.44 11.87 -14.15
C PRO A 59 5.90 10.42 -14.31
N HIS A 60 5.65 9.84 -15.49
CA HIS A 60 6.17 8.51 -15.82
C HIS A 60 7.67 8.57 -16.11
N SER A 61 8.39 7.54 -15.67
CA SER A 61 9.80 7.34 -16.07
C SER A 61 9.92 7.25 -17.59
N THR A 62 10.98 7.85 -18.13
CA THR A 62 11.43 7.65 -19.51
C THR A 62 12.67 6.76 -19.59
N ASN A 63 13.21 6.33 -18.45
CA ASN A 63 14.40 5.50 -18.36
C ASN A 63 14.05 4.05 -18.70
N GLN A 64 14.35 3.64 -19.94
CA GLN A 64 14.00 2.30 -20.44
C GLN A 64 14.64 1.18 -19.62
N HIS A 65 15.87 1.36 -19.16
CA HIS A 65 16.56 0.37 -18.34
C HIS A 65 15.83 0.13 -17.00
N PHE A 66 15.40 1.19 -16.31
CA PHE A 66 14.61 1.05 -15.08
C PHE A 66 13.23 0.43 -15.33
N ILE A 67 12.55 0.82 -16.41
CA ILE A 67 11.25 0.26 -16.78
C ILE A 67 11.36 -1.24 -17.06
N GLU A 68 12.36 -1.66 -17.84
CA GLU A 68 12.58 -3.06 -18.18
C GLU A 68 12.95 -3.90 -16.94
N MET A 69 13.82 -3.37 -16.07
CA MET A 69 14.21 -4.04 -14.84
C MET A 69 13.03 -4.22 -13.89
N VAL A 70 12.25 -3.16 -13.63
CA VAL A 70 11.08 -3.22 -12.75
C VAL A 70 10.01 -4.17 -13.29
N ASN A 71 9.74 -4.14 -14.60
CA ASN A 71 8.80 -5.09 -15.20
C ASN A 71 9.29 -6.53 -15.09
N ARG A 72 10.57 -6.80 -15.37
CA ARG A 72 11.14 -8.14 -15.31
C ARG A 72 11.10 -8.71 -13.90
N VAL A 73 11.55 -7.95 -12.89
CA VAL A 73 11.49 -8.35 -11.47
C VAL A 73 10.04 -8.52 -11.02
N GLY A 74 9.18 -7.56 -11.33
CA GLY A 74 7.77 -7.57 -10.95
C GLY A 74 7.02 -8.77 -11.49
N LEU A 75 7.17 -9.09 -12.79
CA LEU A 75 6.49 -10.22 -13.42
C LEU A 75 6.92 -11.56 -12.83
N ARG A 76 8.21 -11.76 -12.55
CA ARG A 76 8.72 -12.98 -11.88
C ARG A 76 8.12 -13.15 -10.48
N LEU A 77 7.98 -12.06 -9.73
CA LEU A 77 7.35 -12.08 -8.41
C LEU A 77 5.84 -12.33 -8.50
N ALA A 78 5.17 -11.72 -9.48
CA ALA A 78 3.74 -11.92 -9.72
C ALA A 78 3.40 -13.37 -10.07
N GLU A 79 4.27 -14.04 -10.83
CA GLU A 79 4.13 -15.45 -11.18
C GLU A 79 4.11 -16.34 -9.93
N VAL A 80 5.09 -16.18 -9.03
CA VAL A 80 5.16 -17.00 -7.80
C VAL A 80 4.21 -16.55 -6.69
N ALA A 81 3.62 -15.37 -6.81
CA ALA A 81 2.55 -14.90 -5.93
C ALA A 81 1.23 -15.65 -6.15
N ASP A 82 1.05 -16.31 -7.31
CA ASP A 82 -0.09 -17.17 -7.66
C ASP A 82 -1.46 -16.51 -7.42
N LYS A 83 -1.57 -15.24 -7.81
CA LYS A 83 -2.76 -14.41 -7.63
C LYS A 83 -3.39 -14.09 -8.99
N SER A 84 -3.98 -15.11 -9.61
CA SER A 84 -4.48 -15.05 -11.00
C SER A 84 -5.66 -14.09 -11.21
N ASP A 85 -6.35 -13.69 -10.14
CA ASP A 85 -7.43 -12.71 -10.17
C ASP A 85 -6.92 -11.25 -10.16
N TYR A 86 -5.62 -11.02 -9.96
CA TYR A 86 -5.01 -9.70 -10.02
C TYR A 86 -4.48 -9.39 -11.42
N GLN A 87 -4.68 -8.15 -11.86
CA GLN A 87 -4.17 -7.64 -13.14
C GLN A 87 -2.86 -6.90 -12.88
N TRP A 88 -1.80 -7.69 -12.74
CA TRP A 88 -0.47 -7.21 -12.42
C TRP A 88 0.02 -6.15 -13.39
N GLU A 89 0.46 -5.03 -12.83
CA GLU A 89 0.99 -3.90 -13.56
C GLU A 89 2.06 -3.22 -12.71
N PHE A 90 3.22 -3.01 -13.32
CA PHE A 90 4.37 -2.39 -12.67
C PHE A 90 4.70 -1.10 -13.42
N ARG A 91 4.65 0.04 -12.73
CA ARG A 91 5.00 1.34 -13.30
C ARG A 91 6.19 1.95 -12.57
N VAL A 92 7.03 2.64 -13.33
CA VAL A 92 8.12 3.44 -12.80
C VAL A 92 7.75 4.92 -12.88
N LEU A 93 7.87 5.61 -11.75
CA LEU A 93 7.55 7.03 -11.61
C LEU A 93 8.85 7.85 -11.57
N ALA A 94 8.94 8.89 -12.41
CA ALA A 94 10.09 9.78 -12.57
C ALA A 94 10.20 10.77 -11.40
N SER A 95 10.46 10.25 -10.21
CA SER A 95 10.56 11.05 -9.00
C SER A 95 11.73 10.57 -8.13
N PRO A 96 12.48 11.50 -7.50
CA PRO A 96 13.63 11.18 -6.67
C PRO A 96 13.24 10.59 -5.31
N ALA A 97 11.94 10.50 -4.99
CA ALA A 97 11.47 9.90 -3.76
C ALA A 97 11.94 8.45 -3.64
N GLN A 98 12.40 8.05 -2.45
CA GLN A 98 12.83 6.69 -2.19
C GLN A 98 11.62 5.89 -1.72
N ASN A 99 10.74 5.53 -2.66
CA ASN A 99 9.47 4.90 -2.36
C ASN A 99 9.06 3.83 -3.39
N ALA A 100 8.15 2.97 -2.97
CA ALA A 100 7.39 2.04 -3.79
C ALA A 100 6.09 1.72 -3.05
N PHE A 101 5.03 1.35 -3.78
CA PHE A 101 3.80 0.88 -3.16
C PHE A 101 3.08 -0.13 -4.05
N ALA A 102 2.34 -1.04 -3.42
CA ALA A 102 1.38 -1.91 -4.09
C ALA A 102 -0.05 -1.72 -3.55
N LEU A 103 -1.02 -1.82 -4.45
CA LEU A 103 -2.44 -1.76 -4.13
C LEU A 103 -3.17 -3.03 -4.62
N PRO A 104 -4.25 -3.45 -3.92
CA PRO A 104 -5.07 -4.59 -4.34
C PRO A 104 -5.50 -4.49 -5.81
N GLY A 105 -5.51 -5.62 -6.51
CA GLY A 105 -5.72 -5.68 -7.96
C GLY A 105 -4.42 -5.78 -8.78
N GLY A 106 -3.26 -5.84 -8.10
CA GLY A 106 -1.96 -6.07 -8.73
C GLY A 106 -1.29 -4.80 -9.24
N LYS A 107 -1.61 -3.63 -8.69
CA LYS A 107 -1.06 -2.36 -9.16
C LYS A 107 0.13 -1.96 -8.31
N VAL A 108 1.31 -1.91 -8.92
CA VAL A 108 2.58 -1.61 -8.25
C VAL A 108 3.22 -0.39 -8.90
N ALA A 109 3.71 0.53 -8.09
CA ALA A 109 4.47 1.69 -8.53
C ALA A 109 5.81 1.74 -7.79
N VAL A 110 6.88 1.99 -8.54
CA VAL A 110 8.24 2.13 -8.03
C VAL A 110 8.77 3.50 -8.44
N TYR A 111 9.31 4.26 -7.50
CA TYR A 111 9.90 5.57 -7.79
C TYR A 111 11.35 5.39 -8.21
N GLU A 112 11.83 6.16 -9.19
CA GLU A 112 13.24 6.05 -9.63
C GLU A 112 14.24 6.21 -8.47
N GLY A 113 13.91 7.06 -7.49
CA GLY A 113 14.76 7.34 -6.34
C GLY A 113 15.13 6.11 -5.49
N ILE A 114 14.30 5.07 -5.42
CA ILE A 114 14.61 3.86 -4.62
C ILE A 114 15.56 2.90 -5.35
N LEU A 115 15.64 2.96 -6.68
CA LEU A 115 16.37 1.97 -7.50
C LEU A 115 17.88 1.97 -7.21
N PRO A 116 18.60 3.11 -7.13
CA PRO A 116 20.02 3.11 -6.78
C PRO A 116 20.30 2.50 -5.40
N VAL A 117 19.34 2.62 -4.46
CA VAL A 117 19.49 2.06 -3.11
C VAL A 117 19.24 0.54 -3.09
N CYS A 118 18.42 0.04 -4.02
CA CYS A 118 18.27 -1.39 -4.26
C CYS A 118 19.61 -2.02 -4.67
N GLY A 119 20.42 -1.32 -5.47
CA GLY A 119 21.78 -1.71 -5.86
C GLY A 119 21.84 -2.84 -6.89
N ASN A 120 20.88 -3.76 -6.89
CA ASN A 120 20.72 -4.83 -7.87
C ASN A 120 19.26 -5.30 -7.94
N GLU A 121 18.95 -6.20 -8.89
CA GLU A 121 17.60 -6.77 -9.03
C GLU A 121 17.12 -7.49 -7.77
N ALA A 122 17.99 -8.21 -7.05
CA ALA A 122 17.57 -8.88 -5.82
C ALA A 122 17.16 -7.87 -4.75
N GLY A 123 17.85 -6.73 -4.64
CA GLY A 123 17.44 -5.63 -3.76
C GLY A 123 16.12 -5.01 -4.18
N LEU A 124 15.86 -4.88 -5.49
CA LEU A 124 14.55 -4.45 -6.00
C LEU A 124 13.47 -5.51 -5.70
N ALA A 125 13.81 -6.79 -5.81
CA ALA A 125 12.91 -7.89 -5.48
C ALA A 125 12.54 -7.88 -3.99
N VAL A 126 13.44 -7.47 -3.08
CA VAL A 126 13.11 -7.26 -1.66
C VAL A 126 11.99 -6.23 -1.51
N VAL A 127 12.13 -5.05 -2.13
CA VAL A 127 11.11 -3.98 -2.07
C VAL A 127 9.79 -4.43 -2.67
N VAL A 128 9.81 -4.96 -3.91
CA VAL A 128 8.58 -5.33 -4.62
C VAL A 128 7.89 -6.53 -3.99
N SER A 129 8.64 -7.53 -3.51
CA SER A 129 8.06 -8.69 -2.82
C SER A 129 7.45 -8.34 -1.47
N HIS A 130 8.03 -7.36 -0.75
CA HIS A 130 7.47 -6.80 0.47
C HIS A 130 6.12 -6.13 0.21
N GLU A 131 6.04 -5.29 -0.83
CA GLU A 131 4.79 -4.65 -1.26
C GLU A 131 3.74 -5.68 -1.72
N ILE A 132 4.15 -6.69 -2.49
CA ILE A 132 3.28 -7.81 -2.88
C ILE A 132 2.79 -8.59 -1.65
N ALA A 133 3.64 -8.80 -0.66
CA ALA A 133 3.26 -9.50 0.56
C ALA A 133 2.16 -8.75 1.34
N HIS A 134 2.19 -7.41 1.39
CA HIS A 134 1.12 -6.62 2.01
C HIS A 134 -0.25 -6.86 1.34
N ILE A 135 -0.29 -6.93 0.02
CA ILE A 135 -1.55 -7.14 -0.72
C ILE A 135 -2.02 -8.61 -0.66
N LEU A 136 -1.11 -9.59 -0.65
CA LEU A 136 -1.46 -11.00 -0.48
C LEU A 136 -1.95 -11.30 0.94
N ALA A 137 -1.35 -10.68 1.96
CA ALA A 137 -1.80 -10.77 3.34
C ALA A 137 -3.08 -9.95 3.60
N ARG A 138 -3.48 -9.10 2.65
CA ARG A 138 -4.62 -8.17 2.76
C ARG A 138 -4.51 -7.25 3.98
N HIS A 139 -3.29 -6.77 4.27
CA HIS A 139 -3.04 -5.86 5.40
C HIS A 139 -3.89 -4.58 5.34
N GLY A 140 -4.10 -4.01 4.14
CA GLY A 140 -5.00 -2.89 3.93
C GLY A 140 -6.45 -3.23 4.31
N GLY A 141 -6.96 -4.36 3.84
CA GLY A 141 -8.29 -4.88 4.19
C GLY A 141 -8.47 -5.17 5.66
N GLU A 142 -7.46 -5.76 6.32
CA GLU A 142 -7.48 -6.01 7.76
C GLU A 142 -7.57 -4.69 8.53
N ARG A 143 -6.81 -3.68 8.13
CA ARG A 143 -6.83 -2.36 8.78
C ARG A 143 -8.17 -1.66 8.60
N MET A 144 -8.74 -1.73 7.40
CA MET A 144 -10.09 -1.23 7.14
C MET A 144 -11.13 -1.94 8.02
N SER A 145 -11.01 -3.26 8.17
CA SER A 145 -11.90 -4.07 8.99
C SER A 145 -11.79 -3.71 10.47
N GLN A 146 -10.58 -3.48 10.97
CA GLN A 146 -10.34 -2.99 12.34
C GLN A 146 -10.99 -1.61 12.57
N ASN A 147 -10.85 -0.69 11.62
CA ASN A 147 -11.48 0.63 11.70
C ASN A 147 -13.01 0.54 11.73
N TYR A 148 -13.61 -0.32 10.90
CA TYR A 148 -15.05 -0.58 10.92
C TYR A 148 -15.52 -1.19 12.25
N ALA A 149 -14.75 -2.11 12.83
CA ALA A 149 -15.08 -2.70 14.12
C ALA A 149 -15.05 -1.65 15.24
N VAL A 150 -13.99 -0.83 15.31
CA VAL A 150 -13.86 0.26 16.30
C VAL A 150 -15.00 1.26 16.16
N GLU A 151 -15.34 1.66 14.94
CA GLU A 151 -16.43 2.60 14.67
C GLU A 151 -17.80 2.00 15.03
N GLY A 152 -18.03 0.73 14.71
CA GLY A 152 -19.25 0.02 15.10
C GLY A 152 -19.43 -0.05 16.62
N VAL A 153 -18.36 -0.32 17.36
CA VAL A 153 -18.35 -0.27 18.83
C VAL A 153 -18.66 1.14 19.32
N ARG A 154 -18.04 2.18 18.74
CA ARG A 154 -18.29 3.58 19.10
C ARG A 154 -19.77 3.94 18.94
N GLN A 155 -20.38 3.55 17.82
CA GLN A 155 -21.80 3.80 17.57
C GLN A 155 -22.71 3.05 18.54
N ALA A 156 -22.38 1.79 18.89
CA ALA A 156 -23.13 1.01 19.87
C ALA A 156 -23.07 1.66 21.28
N VAL A 157 -21.90 2.13 21.71
CA VAL A 157 -21.73 2.87 22.97
C VAL A 157 -22.57 4.15 22.97
N GLN A 158 -22.52 4.93 21.88
CA GLN A 158 -23.31 6.16 21.73
C GLN A 158 -24.82 5.90 21.77
N TYR A 159 -25.27 4.81 21.16
CA TYR A 159 -26.67 4.38 21.19
C TYR A 159 -27.14 4.04 22.61
N VAL A 160 -26.33 3.30 23.38
CA VAL A 160 -26.65 2.92 24.77
C VAL A 160 -26.58 4.13 25.73
N ALA A 161 -25.70 5.09 25.47
CA ALA A 161 -25.45 6.26 26.33
C ALA A 161 -26.49 7.41 26.25
N ASN A 162 -27.60 7.26 25.51
CA ASN A 162 -28.72 8.22 25.44
C ASN A 162 -28.43 9.64 24.84
N LYS A 163 -27.97 9.76 23.59
CA LYS A 163 -28.30 10.94 22.77
C LYS A 163 -28.65 10.54 21.33
N LYS A 164 -29.92 10.76 20.96
CA LYS A 164 -30.36 10.75 19.55
C LYS A 164 -29.57 11.83 18.81
N GLU A 165 -28.63 11.39 17.98
CA GLU A 165 -28.61 11.56 16.54
C GLU A 165 -27.43 10.72 16.05
N LEU A 166 -27.69 9.74 15.19
CA LEU A 166 -26.64 9.10 14.39
C LEU A 166 -26.20 10.08 13.29
N LYS A 167 -25.71 11.26 13.68
CA LYS A 167 -25.03 12.18 12.78
C LYS A 167 -23.61 11.70 12.68
N ASN A 168 -23.36 10.83 11.69
CA ASN A 168 -22.14 10.86 10.91
C ASN A 168 -22.13 9.75 9.84
N LYS A 169 -22.90 9.95 8.77
CA LYS A 169 -22.68 9.22 7.51
C LYS A 169 -21.33 9.59 6.86
N GLY A 170 -20.70 10.70 7.28
CA GLY A 170 -19.42 11.19 6.75
C GLY A 170 -18.17 10.53 7.34
N VAL A 171 -18.24 9.81 8.47
CA VAL A 171 -17.04 9.27 9.15
C VAL A 171 -16.48 8.02 8.45
N ILE A 172 -17.33 7.26 7.74
CA ILE A 172 -16.87 6.14 6.89
C ILE A 172 -16.11 6.68 5.67
N LEU A 173 -16.54 7.82 5.11
CA LEU A 173 -15.76 8.54 4.10
C LEU A 173 -14.50 9.17 4.71
N GLN A 174 -14.48 9.53 5.99
CA GLN A 174 -13.33 10.14 6.67
C GLN A 174 -12.23 9.12 7.01
N ALA A 175 -12.57 7.85 7.21
CA ALA A 175 -11.59 6.75 7.18
C ALA A 175 -10.86 6.68 5.83
N TYR A 176 -11.48 7.25 4.79
CA TYR A 176 -10.95 7.38 3.43
C TYR A 176 -10.71 8.84 3.01
N GLY A 177 -10.81 9.82 3.91
CA GLY A 177 -11.09 11.20 3.47
C GLY A 177 -9.85 11.94 3.01
N VAL A 178 -8.69 11.63 3.58
CA VAL A 178 -7.40 12.28 3.26
C VAL A 178 -6.19 11.35 3.52
N ALA A 179 -6.27 10.37 4.43
CA ALA A 179 -5.16 9.43 4.71
C ALA A 179 -4.86 8.44 3.57
N SER A 180 -5.75 8.41 2.60
CA SER A 180 -6.04 7.40 1.58
C SER A 180 -5.49 7.74 0.20
N LYS A 181 -4.99 8.96 -0.02
CA LYS A 181 -4.65 9.44 -1.37
C LYS A 181 -3.54 8.62 -2.07
N TYR A 182 -2.79 7.82 -1.31
CA TYR A 182 -1.77 6.90 -1.82
C TYR A 182 -1.71 5.55 -1.06
N GLY A 183 -2.58 5.29 -0.08
CA GLY A 183 -2.42 4.15 0.83
C GLY A 183 -1.21 4.25 1.80
N VAL A 184 -0.44 5.34 1.73
CA VAL A 184 0.88 5.56 2.34
C VAL A 184 0.84 6.05 3.81
N ILE A 185 -0.17 6.75 4.30
CA ILE A 185 0.07 7.65 5.46
C ILE A 185 -0.15 7.04 6.86
N LEU A 186 -0.66 5.82 6.99
CA LEU A 186 -0.62 5.15 8.30
C LEU A 186 0.36 3.99 8.27
N PRO A 187 1.44 4.05 9.08
CA PRO A 187 2.42 2.99 9.12
C PRO A 187 1.69 1.69 9.46
N TYR A 188 2.02 0.65 8.72
CA TYR A 188 1.54 -0.68 9.03
C TYR A 188 1.94 -1.05 10.45
N SER A 189 1.14 -1.90 11.08
CA SER A 189 1.51 -2.39 12.41
C SER A 189 2.86 -3.12 12.31
N ARG A 190 3.67 -3.09 13.38
CA ARG A 190 4.92 -3.87 13.43
C ARG A 190 4.71 -5.35 13.09
N LYS A 191 3.51 -5.88 13.36
CA LYS A 191 3.08 -7.24 13.03
C LYS A 191 2.92 -7.43 11.52
N HIS A 192 2.26 -6.49 10.85
CA HIS A 192 2.10 -6.48 9.39
C HIS A 192 3.45 -6.38 8.69
N GLU A 193 4.33 -5.50 9.16
CA GLU A 193 5.68 -5.35 8.61
C GLU A 193 6.51 -6.64 8.75
N SER A 194 6.49 -7.27 9.93
CA SER A 194 7.23 -8.53 10.15
C SER A 194 6.65 -9.69 9.33
N GLU A 195 5.35 -9.67 9.05
CA GLU A 195 4.71 -10.66 8.19
C GLU A 195 5.02 -10.41 6.71
N ALA A 196 5.03 -9.15 6.27
CA ALA A 196 5.41 -8.76 4.92
C ALA A 196 6.88 -9.09 4.64
N ASP A 197 7.78 -8.88 5.59
CA ASP A 197 9.18 -9.33 5.53
C ASP A 197 9.29 -10.83 5.28
N HIS A 198 8.60 -11.63 6.10
CA HIS A 198 8.66 -13.09 6.00
C HIS A 198 8.10 -13.55 4.65
N MET A 199 6.90 -13.10 4.29
CA MET A 199 6.26 -13.48 3.04
C MET A 199 7.05 -13.01 1.82
N GLY A 200 7.53 -11.77 1.83
CA GLY A 200 8.36 -11.19 0.77
C GLY A 200 9.65 -11.97 0.57
N LEU A 201 10.34 -12.33 1.67
CA LEU A 201 11.54 -13.16 1.63
C LEU A 201 11.26 -14.55 1.00
N MET A 202 10.13 -15.17 1.33
CA MET A 202 9.74 -16.44 0.71
C MET A 202 9.41 -16.27 -0.78
N LEU A 203 8.74 -15.18 -1.17
CA LEU A 203 8.38 -14.87 -2.55
C LEU A 203 9.63 -14.62 -3.41
N MET A 204 10.58 -13.80 -2.93
CA MET A 204 11.80 -13.54 -3.68
C MET A 204 12.64 -14.82 -3.85
N GLY A 205 12.69 -15.67 -2.82
CA GLY A 205 13.34 -16.98 -2.91
C GLY A 205 12.68 -17.86 -3.97
N LYS A 206 11.35 -17.98 -3.96
CA LYS A 206 10.60 -18.72 -4.99
C LYS A 206 10.80 -18.17 -6.40
N ALA A 207 10.92 -16.85 -6.54
CA ALA A 207 11.18 -16.17 -7.81
C ALA A 207 12.64 -16.28 -8.26
N GLY A 208 13.50 -16.99 -7.52
CA GLY A 208 14.88 -17.22 -7.92
C GLY A 208 15.84 -16.09 -7.59
N TYR A 209 15.49 -15.16 -6.71
CA TYR A 209 16.40 -14.10 -6.21
C TYR A 209 17.09 -14.51 -4.91
N ASP A 210 18.34 -14.07 -4.72
CA ASP A 210 19.16 -14.40 -3.55
C ASP A 210 18.52 -13.88 -2.24
N PRO A 211 18.01 -14.78 -1.37
CA PRO A 211 17.36 -14.36 -0.12
C PRO A 211 18.29 -13.63 0.84
N ALA A 212 19.61 -13.83 0.73
CA ALA A 212 20.58 -13.14 1.58
C ALA A 212 20.67 -11.63 1.27
N GLU A 213 20.12 -11.17 0.15
CA GLU A 213 20.07 -9.74 -0.16
C GLU A 213 19.04 -8.99 0.70
N ALA A 214 17.98 -9.63 1.20
CA ALA A 214 16.98 -8.98 2.03
C ALA A 214 17.55 -8.30 3.30
N PRO A 215 18.26 -9.01 4.20
CA PRO A 215 18.85 -8.36 5.36
C PRO A 215 19.96 -7.35 4.97
N ARG A 216 20.65 -7.53 3.84
CA ARG A 216 21.65 -6.57 3.34
C ARG A 216 21.00 -5.27 2.87
N PHE A 217 19.93 -5.36 2.10
CA PHE A 217 19.11 -4.25 1.65
C PHE A 217 18.58 -3.47 2.86
N TRP A 218 17.93 -4.13 3.82
CA TRP A 218 17.36 -3.43 4.97
C TRP A 218 18.41 -2.77 5.87
N ARG A 219 19.60 -3.36 6.04
CA ARG A 219 20.72 -2.69 6.73
C ARG A 219 21.22 -1.47 5.96
N ARG A 220 21.35 -1.58 4.64
CA ARG A 220 21.75 -0.45 3.76
C ARG A 220 20.72 0.67 3.79
N PHE A 221 19.44 0.32 3.68
CA PHE A 221 18.32 1.25 3.63
C PHE A 221 18.08 1.93 4.99
N SER A 222 18.10 1.17 6.09
CA SER A 222 18.00 1.73 7.44
C SER A 222 19.23 2.55 7.85
N GLY A 223 20.42 2.28 7.31
CA GLY A 223 21.60 3.12 7.48
C GLY A 223 21.41 4.53 6.91
N ALA A 224 20.57 4.69 5.88
CA ALA A 224 20.18 5.99 5.33
C ALA A 224 19.26 6.79 6.28
N ASN A 225 18.71 6.18 7.35
CA ASN A 225 17.93 6.88 8.39
C ASN A 225 18.76 7.83 9.27
N GLN A 226 20.09 7.85 9.15
CA GLN A 226 20.92 8.82 9.86
C GLN A 226 20.85 10.23 9.24
N ALA A 227 20.14 10.40 8.12
CA ALA A 227 19.80 11.71 7.56
C ALA A 227 18.67 12.39 8.37
N GLU A 228 18.65 13.73 8.40
CA GLU A 228 17.63 14.52 9.12
C GLU A 228 16.17 14.23 8.69
N LYS A 229 15.97 13.60 7.53
CA LYS A 229 14.67 13.13 7.03
C LYS A 229 14.81 11.69 6.52
N PRO A 230 14.14 10.71 7.14
CA PRO A 230 14.18 9.34 6.66
C PRO A 230 13.53 9.22 5.27
N PRO A 231 13.96 8.27 4.43
CA PRO A 231 13.29 7.92 3.18
C PRO A 231 11.78 7.76 3.33
N GLU A 232 11.01 8.15 2.31
CA GLU A 232 9.53 8.06 2.34
C GLU A 232 9.06 6.63 2.59
N PHE A 233 9.70 5.61 1.99
CA PHE A 233 9.38 4.21 2.26
C PHE A 233 9.56 3.83 3.73
N LEU A 234 10.57 4.36 4.42
CA LEU A 234 10.79 4.07 5.86
C LEU A 234 9.82 4.81 6.77
N SER A 235 9.22 5.90 6.27
CA SER A 235 8.15 6.59 6.99
C SER A 235 6.87 5.74 7.06
N THR A 236 6.65 4.87 6.07
CA THR A 236 5.49 3.96 6.00
C THR A 236 5.80 2.53 6.44
N HIS A 237 7.05 2.10 6.25
CA HIS A 237 7.59 0.78 6.55
C HIS A 237 8.81 0.89 7.47
N PRO A 238 8.64 1.28 8.75
CA PRO A 238 9.76 1.42 9.66
C PRO A 238 10.47 0.07 9.85
N CYS A 239 11.74 0.00 9.46
CA CYS A 239 12.60 -1.16 9.68
C CYS A 239 13.60 -0.89 10.80
N ASP A 240 13.67 -1.81 11.76
CA ASP A 240 14.62 -1.80 12.87
C ASP A 240 15.53 -3.03 12.83
N GLU A 241 16.59 -3.02 13.63
CA GLU A 241 17.55 -4.13 13.74
C GLU A 241 16.88 -5.47 14.13
N ARG A 242 15.72 -5.41 14.80
CA ARG A 242 14.94 -6.61 15.15
C ARG A 242 14.35 -7.27 13.91
N ARG A 243 13.81 -6.49 12.96
CA ARG A 243 13.31 -7.01 11.67
C ARG A 243 14.44 -7.60 10.83
N VAL A 244 15.60 -6.93 10.78
CA VAL A 244 16.80 -7.44 10.08
C VAL A 244 17.21 -8.81 10.65
N LYS A 245 17.32 -8.94 11.97
CA LYS A 245 17.66 -10.23 12.61
C LYS A 245 16.61 -11.32 12.38
N ALA A 246 15.32 -10.95 12.35
CA ALA A 246 14.26 -11.89 12.02
C ALA A 246 14.39 -12.41 10.57
N LEU A 247 14.71 -11.52 9.62
CA LEU A 247 14.99 -11.92 8.23
C LEU A 247 16.19 -12.86 8.15
N GLU A 248 17.30 -12.56 8.82
CA GLU A 248 18.49 -13.44 8.87
C GLU A 248 18.15 -14.85 9.34
N GLN A 249 17.26 -14.99 10.33
CA GLN A 249 16.79 -16.28 10.82
C GLN A 249 15.91 -17.03 9.82
N LEU A 250 15.24 -16.31 8.91
CA LEU A 250 14.36 -16.87 7.87
C LEU A 250 15.10 -17.17 6.56
N VAL A 251 16.30 -16.62 6.35
CA VAL A 251 17.11 -16.86 5.14
C VAL A 251 17.30 -18.36 4.83
N PRO A 252 17.59 -19.25 5.80
CA PRO A 252 17.69 -20.68 5.51
C PRO A 252 16.43 -21.28 4.88
N GLN A 253 15.24 -20.91 5.39
CA GLN A 253 13.97 -21.36 4.84
C GLN A 253 13.74 -20.82 3.43
N ALA A 254 14.09 -19.55 3.18
CA ALA A 254 13.98 -18.97 1.85
C ALA A 254 14.98 -19.58 0.86
N ASN A 255 16.16 -19.99 1.33
CA ASN A 255 17.16 -20.68 0.51
C ASN A 255 16.65 -22.06 0.03
N GLU A 256 15.82 -22.74 0.81
CA GLU A 256 15.16 -23.98 0.35
C GLU A 256 14.23 -23.71 -0.85
N LEU A 257 13.50 -22.59 -0.82
CA LEU A 257 12.63 -22.17 -1.93
C LEU A 257 13.45 -21.71 -3.13
N TYR A 258 14.52 -20.95 -2.90
CA TYR A 258 15.48 -20.54 -3.94
C TYR A 258 16.16 -21.72 -4.63
N ALA A 259 16.51 -22.77 -3.88
CA ALA A 259 17.08 -23.98 -4.47
C ALA A 259 16.11 -24.67 -5.43
N GLN A 260 14.80 -24.61 -5.14
CA GLN A 260 13.71 -25.18 -5.92
C GLN A 260 13.23 -24.28 -7.06
N ALA A 261 13.64 -23.01 -7.10
CA ALA A 261 13.26 -22.09 -8.16
C ALA A 261 13.73 -22.62 -9.54
N PRO A 262 12.86 -22.58 -10.57
CA PRO A 262 13.17 -23.09 -11.89
C PRO A 262 14.35 -22.32 -12.51
N ASP A 263 14.31 -21.00 -12.38
CA ASP A 263 15.37 -20.09 -12.76
C ASP A 263 16.03 -19.49 -11.50
N LYS A 264 17.36 -19.39 -11.51
CA LYS A 264 18.14 -18.79 -10.41
C LYS A 264 18.79 -17.51 -10.91
N HIS A 265 18.20 -16.38 -10.55
CA HIS A 265 18.68 -15.04 -10.90
C HIS A 265 19.77 -14.52 -9.94
N GLY A 266 19.84 -15.07 -8.72
CA GLY A 266 20.83 -14.64 -7.72
C GLY A 266 20.66 -13.16 -7.37
N LEU A 267 21.72 -12.36 -7.47
CA LEU A 267 21.65 -10.90 -7.31
C LEU A 267 21.05 -10.18 -8.53
N GLY A 268 21.01 -10.84 -9.69
CA GLY A 268 20.58 -10.27 -10.97
C GLY A 268 21.46 -9.10 -11.46
N GLU A 269 20.88 -8.26 -12.30
CA GLU A 269 21.54 -7.07 -12.86
C GLU A 269 21.81 -6.03 -11.77
N MET A 270 22.99 -5.38 -11.83
CA MET A 270 23.32 -4.26 -10.95
C MET A 270 22.56 -3.02 -11.40
N VAL A 271 21.96 -2.30 -10.45
CA VAL A 271 21.43 -0.96 -10.73
C VAL A 271 22.64 -0.04 -10.85
N ALA A 272 22.91 0.49 -12.04
CA ALA A 272 23.99 1.45 -12.22
C ALA A 272 23.82 2.56 -11.18
N ALA A 273 24.89 2.83 -10.41
CA ALA A 273 24.90 4.01 -9.54
C ALA A 273 24.59 5.21 -10.44
N ALA A 274 23.64 6.05 -10.03
CA ALA A 274 23.33 7.26 -10.78
C ALA A 274 24.65 8.00 -11.02
N GLU A 275 25.12 8.02 -12.27
CA GLU A 275 26.18 8.95 -12.64
C GLU A 275 25.64 10.31 -12.24
N SER A 276 26.32 10.97 -11.29
CA SER A 276 25.98 12.32 -10.91
C SER A 276 25.91 13.13 -12.20
N ALA A 277 24.71 13.54 -12.59
CA ALA A 277 24.53 14.44 -13.71
C ALA A 277 25.54 15.58 -13.52
N GLY A 278 26.44 15.75 -14.48
CA GLY A 278 27.63 16.60 -14.41
C GLY A 278 27.31 18.08 -14.21
N GLY A 279 26.86 18.43 -13.01
CA GLY A 279 26.74 19.78 -12.50
C GLY A 279 28.09 20.19 -11.94
N LYS A 280 28.74 21.11 -12.65
CA LYS A 280 29.92 21.88 -12.24
C LYS A 280 29.86 22.20 -10.73
N PRO A 281 30.96 22.04 -9.96
CA PRO A 281 30.93 22.29 -8.52
C PRO A 281 30.52 23.74 -8.26
N PRO A 282 29.63 24.01 -7.29
CA PRO A 282 29.37 25.38 -6.88
C PRO A 282 30.66 25.97 -6.32
N GLY A 283 31.07 27.09 -6.90
CA GLY A 283 32.25 27.82 -6.49
C GLY A 283 32.18 28.18 -5.00
N THR A 284 33.34 28.14 -4.37
CA THR A 284 33.61 28.65 -3.02
C THR A 284 33.00 30.03 -2.82
N ALA A 285 31.89 30.12 -2.08
CA ALA A 285 31.39 31.37 -1.54
C ALA A 285 31.89 31.50 -0.10
N GLN A 286 32.64 32.56 0.13
CA GLN A 286 33.20 32.97 1.41
C GLN A 286 32.13 33.12 2.48
N ALA A 287 32.51 32.80 3.72
CA ALA A 287 31.75 33.09 4.92
C ALA A 287 31.54 34.60 5.07
N SER A 288 30.28 35.03 5.20
CA SER A 288 29.92 36.33 5.77
C SER A 288 28.88 36.12 6.87
N SER A 289 29.28 36.46 8.09
CA SER A 289 28.45 36.62 9.27
C SER A 289 27.25 37.52 9.02
N GLY A 290 26.04 37.05 9.35
CA GLY A 290 24.82 37.86 9.29
C GLY A 290 23.69 37.22 10.10
N SER A 291 23.17 37.98 11.04
CA SER A 291 22.13 37.67 12.03
C SER A 291 20.82 37.09 11.48
N SER A 292 20.19 36.21 12.28
CA SER A 292 18.81 35.71 12.12
C SER A 292 17.78 36.81 11.84
N PRO A 293 16.81 36.57 10.96
CA PRO A 293 15.52 37.25 11.01
C PRO A 293 14.41 36.33 11.54
N ALA A 294 13.54 36.96 12.33
CA ALA A 294 12.38 36.44 13.01
C ALA A 294 11.28 35.90 12.08
N ALA A 295 10.42 35.06 12.68
CA ALA A 295 9.23 34.47 12.05
C ALA A 295 8.19 35.50 11.56
N PRO A 296 7.45 35.22 10.47
CA PRO A 296 6.36 36.09 10.02
C PRO A 296 5.06 35.86 10.82
N PRO A 297 4.19 36.89 10.93
CA PRO A 297 3.00 36.86 11.76
C PRO A 297 1.85 36.10 11.11
N GLN A 298 1.03 35.45 11.95
CA GLN A 298 -0.22 34.82 11.55
C GLN A 298 -1.26 35.88 11.17
N SER A 299 -1.84 35.76 9.98
CA SER A 299 -3.04 36.50 9.60
C SER A 299 -4.23 35.55 9.51
N SER A 300 -5.25 35.89 10.28
CA SER A 300 -6.60 35.33 10.27
C SER A 300 -7.30 35.62 8.94
N PHE A 301 -7.78 34.58 8.25
CA PHE A 301 -8.73 34.75 7.15
C PHE A 301 -10.08 34.13 7.51
N THR A 302 -11.07 35.01 7.53
CA THR A 302 -12.50 34.75 7.70
C THR A 302 -13.10 34.15 6.44
N ALA A 303 -14.05 33.24 6.66
CA ALA A 303 -14.83 32.56 5.63
C ALA A 303 -15.66 33.52 4.75
N GLY A 304 -15.63 33.29 3.44
CA GLY A 304 -16.58 33.81 2.47
C GLY A 304 -17.07 32.66 1.60
N LEU A 305 -18.35 32.33 1.71
CA LEU A 305 -19.06 31.37 0.87
C LEU A 305 -19.56 32.13 -0.37
N GLU A 306 -19.08 31.76 -1.56
CA GLU A 306 -19.75 32.04 -2.82
C GLU A 306 -20.03 30.73 -3.57
N PRO A 307 -21.23 30.55 -4.16
CA PRO A 307 -21.60 29.33 -4.87
C PRO A 307 -20.96 29.30 -6.28
N MET A 308 -20.24 28.22 -6.58
CA MET A 308 -19.77 27.95 -7.95
C MET A 308 -20.93 27.45 -8.84
N GLU A 309 -21.20 28.18 -9.91
CA GLU A 309 -22.02 27.74 -11.02
C GLU A 309 -21.29 26.67 -11.85
N LEU A 310 -21.98 25.59 -12.21
CA LEU A 310 -21.50 24.54 -13.12
C LEU A 310 -21.64 25.01 -14.58
N PRO A 311 -20.62 24.84 -15.45
CA PRO A 311 -20.81 25.02 -16.87
C PRO A 311 -21.55 23.82 -17.50
N LEU A 312 -22.59 24.13 -18.26
CA LEU A 312 -23.35 23.21 -19.11
C LEU A 312 -22.48 22.70 -20.27
N ILE A 313 -22.35 21.38 -20.41
CA ILE A 313 -21.78 20.74 -21.61
C ILE A 313 -22.94 20.41 -22.57
N PRO A 314 -22.98 20.96 -23.79
CA PRO A 314 -24.00 20.61 -24.77
C PRO A 314 -23.60 19.33 -25.54
N GLY A 315 -24.54 18.40 -25.76
CA GLY A 315 -24.43 17.43 -26.85
C GLY A 315 -24.39 15.93 -26.52
N ARG A 316 -25.10 15.43 -25.49
CA ARG A 316 -25.36 13.98 -25.40
C ARG A 316 -26.80 13.68 -25.01
N SER A 317 -27.58 13.17 -25.97
CA SER A 317 -28.90 12.59 -25.74
C SER A 317 -28.79 11.30 -24.90
N PRO A 318 -29.70 11.05 -23.95
CA PRO A 318 -29.70 9.83 -23.16
C PRO A 318 -30.23 8.65 -23.99
N VAL A 319 -29.48 7.54 -24.01
CA VAL A 319 -29.92 6.24 -24.52
C VAL A 319 -30.77 5.56 -23.44
N PRO A 320 -31.99 5.07 -23.74
CA PRO A 320 -32.85 4.45 -22.74
C PRO A 320 -32.36 3.04 -22.37
N LEU A 321 -32.39 2.74 -21.06
CA LEU A 321 -32.26 1.40 -20.51
C LEU A 321 -33.45 0.54 -20.96
N GLY A 322 -33.16 -0.65 -21.49
CA GLY A 322 -34.14 -1.73 -21.55
C GLY A 322 -33.98 -2.61 -22.78
N GLN A 323 -33.29 -3.73 -22.63
CA GLN A 323 -33.71 -5.06 -23.09
C GLN A 323 -32.58 -6.07 -22.83
N GLN A 324 -32.87 -7.05 -21.98
CA GLN A 324 -32.11 -8.29 -21.91
C GLN A 324 -32.54 -9.18 -23.07
N PRO A 325 -31.63 -9.90 -23.73
CA PRO A 325 -31.99 -11.11 -24.43
C PRO A 325 -31.70 -12.33 -23.56
N HIS A 326 -32.78 -13.05 -23.28
CA HIS A 326 -32.76 -14.48 -23.00
C HIS A 326 -31.95 -15.23 -24.06
N THR A 327 -31.10 -16.17 -23.65
CA THR A 327 -30.76 -17.32 -24.50
C THR A 327 -30.99 -18.62 -23.73
N SER A 328 -31.82 -19.42 -24.38
CA SER A 328 -32.26 -20.75 -23.99
C SER A 328 -31.22 -21.79 -24.41
N SER A 329 -30.88 -22.69 -23.49
CA SER A 329 -30.87 -24.16 -23.67
C SER A 329 -31.12 -24.69 -25.11
N LEU A 330 -30.17 -25.43 -25.71
CA LEU A 330 -30.23 -26.89 -26.05
C LEU A 330 -29.23 -27.37 -27.15
N VAL A 331 -28.77 -28.63 -26.97
CA VAL A 331 -28.14 -29.64 -27.90
C VAL A 331 -26.74 -29.33 -28.46
N ARG A 332 -25.73 -30.21 -28.46
CA ARG A 332 -25.58 -31.68 -28.39
C ARG A 332 -24.42 -32.08 -27.49
#